data_AF-N1QQR6-F1
#
_entry.id   AF-N1QQR6-F1
#
_cell.length_a   1.000
_cell.length_b   1.000
_cell.length_c   1.000
_cell.angle_alpha   90.00
_cell.angle_beta   90.00
_cell.angle_gamma   90.00
#
_symmetry.space_group_name_H-M   'P 1'
#
loop_
_entity.id
_entity.type
_entity.pdbx_description
1 polymer ?
#
loop_
_entity_poly.entity_id
_entity_poly.type
_entity_poly.pdbx_seq_one_letter_code
_entity_poly.pdbx_strand_id
1 'polypeptide(L)'
;MDCPGYIRVDGAVIAPRDAIHPVSNVPDGPRQCVTLRVLKDKKSGDWWVYYGFNKIPTGVGYFPRSLFSYLAEKADGMQFGAFVKSKKALPTPPMGSGALPNGGKGRAASFTDIRFID
;
A
#
# COMPACT_ATOMS: atom_id res chain seq x y z
N MET A 1 -7.44 -18.35 4.43
CA MET A 1 -6.17 -17.65 4.14
C MET A 1 -5.77 -16.92 5.41
N ASP A 2 -5.32 -17.70 6.39
CA ASP A 2 -4.78 -17.14 7.63
C ASP A 2 -3.33 -16.78 7.36
N CYS A 3 -3.06 -15.49 7.21
CA CYS A 3 -1.68 -15.00 7.30
C CYS A 3 -1.39 -14.88 8.80
N PRO A 4 -0.62 -15.79 9.42
CA PRO A 4 -0.37 -15.73 10.86
C PRO A 4 0.39 -14.46 11.26
N GLY A 5 0.99 -13.78 10.29
CA GLY A 5 1.74 -12.55 10.50
C GLY A 5 0.90 -11.28 10.58
N TYR A 6 -0.36 -11.26 10.13
CA TYR A 6 -1.16 -10.04 10.10
C TYR A 6 -2.50 -10.23 10.78
N ILE A 7 -2.75 -9.43 11.82
CA ILE A 7 -4.00 -9.44 12.56
C ILE A 7 -4.88 -8.31 12.05
N ARG A 8 -5.96 -8.67 11.37
CA ARG A 8 -6.95 -7.72 10.83
C ARG A 8 -7.86 -7.23 11.96
N VAL A 9 -8.13 -5.93 11.99
CA VAL A 9 -9.15 -5.37 12.90
C VAL A 9 -10.54 -5.75 12.42
N ASP A 10 -11.46 -5.99 13.36
CA ASP A 10 -12.86 -6.26 13.02
C ASP A 10 -13.47 -5.11 12.20
N GLY A 11 -14.23 -5.47 11.16
CA GLY A 11 -14.80 -4.49 10.22
C GLY A 11 -13.81 -3.77 9.30
N ALA A 12 -12.51 -4.08 9.32
CA ALA A 12 -11.54 -3.48 8.39
C ALA A 12 -11.96 -3.76 6.94
N VAL A 13 -11.97 -2.75 6.07
CA VAL A 13 -12.45 -2.88 4.68
C VAL A 13 -11.48 -3.56 3.72
N ILE A 14 -10.21 -3.70 4.13
CA ILE A 14 -9.13 -4.25 3.31
C ILE A 14 -8.10 -4.95 4.19
N ALA A 15 -7.38 -5.90 3.61
CA ALA A 15 -6.23 -6.58 4.18
C ALA A 15 -5.09 -6.69 3.14
N PRO A 16 -3.84 -6.99 3.57
CA PRO A 16 -2.77 -7.30 2.63
C PRO A 16 -3.23 -8.35 1.60
N ARG A 17 -2.83 -8.16 0.33
CA ARG A 17 -3.20 -8.99 -0.84
C ARG A 17 -4.55 -8.67 -1.47
N ASP A 18 -5.39 -7.84 -0.85
CA ASP A 18 -6.64 -7.42 -1.50
C ASP A 18 -6.37 -6.53 -2.72
N ALA A 19 -7.27 -6.63 -3.71
CA ALA A 19 -7.23 -5.79 -4.89
C ALA A 19 -7.78 -4.40 -4.58
N ILE A 20 -7.13 -3.37 -5.13
CA ILE A 20 -7.65 -2.01 -5.09
C ILE A 20 -8.83 -1.93 -6.06
N HIS A 21 -10.00 -1.59 -5.55
CA HIS A 21 -11.20 -1.38 -6.35
C HIS A 21 -12.06 -0.24 -5.76
N PRO A 22 -12.63 0.64 -6.61
CA PRO A 22 -12.41 0.75 -8.06
C PRO A 22 -10.99 1.21 -8.43
N VAL A 23 -10.62 1.09 -9.71
CA VAL A 23 -9.36 1.62 -10.26
C VAL A 23 -9.55 3.02 -10.87
N SER A 24 -8.45 3.75 -11.05
CA SER A 24 -8.48 5.06 -11.73
C SER A 24 -8.93 4.92 -13.18
N ASN A 25 -9.81 5.81 -13.62
CA ASN A 25 -10.17 5.97 -15.03
C ASN A 25 -9.52 7.25 -15.56
N VAL A 26 -8.55 7.14 -16.45
CA VAL A 26 -7.75 8.27 -16.96
C VAL A 26 -7.83 8.33 -18.49
N PRO A 27 -7.83 9.53 -19.12
CA PRO A 27 -7.65 10.83 -18.49
C PRO A 27 -8.93 11.47 -17.92
N ASP A 28 -10.11 11.04 -18.35
CA ASP A 28 -11.35 11.82 -18.18
C ASP A 28 -12.23 11.36 -17.01
N GLY A 29 -11.77 10.43 -16.20
CA GLY A 29 -12.52 9.85 -15.09
C GLY A 29 -11.92 10.09 -13.70
N PRO A 30 -12.54 9.51 -12.67
CA PRO A 30 -12.06 9.66 -11.31
C PRO A 30 -10.70 8.98 -11.11
N ARG A 31 -9.80 9.70 -10.47
CA ARG A 31 -8.52 9.17 -10.00
C ARG A 31 -8.68 8.63 -8.60
N GLN A 32 -8.17 7.43 -8.37
CA GLN A 32 -8.19 6.76 -7.08
C GLN A 32 -6.82 6.94 -6.42
N CYS A 33 -6.85 7.29 -5.14
CA CYS A 33 -5.68 7.48 -4.30
C CYS A 33 -5.77 6.56 -3.09
N VAL A 34 -4.69 5.81 -2.85
CA VAL A 34 -4.51 5.01 -1.64
C VAL A 34 -3.46 5.69 -0.78
N THR A 35 -3.84 6.01 0.45
CA THR A 35 -2.93 6.46 1.49
C THR A 35 -2.59 5.29 2.39
N LEU A 36 -1.30 5.00 2.54
CA LEU A 36 -0.78 4.00 3.47
C LEU A 36 0.05 4.70 4.55
N ARG A 37 -0.10 4.26 5.79
CA ARG A 37 0.84 4.57 6.87
C ARG A 37 1.15 3.29 7.61
N VAL A 38 2.41 3.13 8.00
CA VAL A 38 2.85 2.04 8.86
C VAL A 38 3.50 2.69 10.07
N LEU A 39 2.90 2.48 11.25
CA LEU A 39 3.31 3.14 12.48
C LEU A 39 3.51 2.09 13.57
N LYS A 40 4.62 2.19 14.30
CA LYS A 40 4.85 1.33 15.45
C LYS A 40 4.08 1.88 16.66
N ASP A 41 3.23 1.06 17.26
CA ASP A 41 2.57 1.42 18.51
C ASP A 41 3.59 1.47 19.64
N LYS A 42 3.58 2.54 20.44
CA LYS A 42 4.57 2.72 21.52
C LYS A 42 4.32 1.81 22.73
N LYS A 43 3.11 1.28 22.89
CA LYS A 43 2.70 0.47 24.05
C LYS A 43 2.90 -1.02 23.79
N SER A 44 2.36 -1.56 22.70
CA SER A 44 2.52 -2.97 22.34
C SER A 44 3.79 -3.24 21.55
N GLY A 45 4.29 -2.24 20.82
CA GLY A 45 5.39 -2.39 19.88
C GLY A 45 4.98 -3.01 18.55
N ASP A 46 3.69 -3.26 18.33
CA ASP A 46 3.17 -3.80 17.06
C ASP A 46 3.21 -2.75 15.95
N TRP A 47 3.37 -3.22 14.71
CA TRP A 47 3.36 -2.36 13.54
C TRP A 47 1.97 -2.26 12.94
N TRP A 48 1.32 -1.14 13.19
CA TRP A 48 -0.02 -0.84 12.70
C TRP A 48 -0.01 -0.35 11.26
N VAL A 49 -0.91 -0.91 10.46
CA VAL A 49 -1.18 -0.49 9.09
C VAL A 49 -2.45 0.34 9.05
N TYR A 50 -2.32 1.54 8.51
CA TYR A 50 -3.44 2.45 8.25
C TYR A 50 -3.65 2.56 6.74
N TYR A 51 -4.91 2.46 6.33
CA TYR A 51 -5.32 2.51 4.93
C TYR A 51 -6.44 3.53 4.73
N GLY A 52 -6.31 4.35 3.69
CA GLY A 52 -7.32 5.31 3.26
C GLY A 52 -7.50 5.27 1.75
N PHE A 53 -8.72 4.99 1.29
CA PHE A 53 -9.09 5.08 -0.12
C PHE A 53 -9.84 6.40 -0.38
N ASN A 54 -9.17 7.36 -1.01
CA ASN A 54 -9.65 8.75 -1.21
C ASN A 54 -10.11 9.46 0.07
N LYS A 55 -9.62 9.04 1.24
CA LYS A 55 -10.04 9.54 2.55
C LYS A 55 -8.92 9.41 3.57
N ILE A 56 -9.14 10.01 4.75
CA ILE A 56 -8.22 9.90 5.89
C ILE A 56 -8.03 8.42 6.25
N PRO A 57 -6.78 7.94 6.39
CA PRO A 57 -6.53 6.53 6.64
C PRO A 57 -6.89 6.11 8.07
N THR A 58 -7.50 4.94 8.22
CA THR A 58 -7.86 4.32 9.50
C THR A 58 -7.08 3.04 9.72
N GLY A 59 -6.90 2.62 10.97
CA GLY A 59 -6.23 1.35 11.29
C GLY A 59 -7.01 0.16 10.75
N VAL A 60 -6.36 -0.68 9.94
CA VAL A 60 -6.98 -1.86 9.31
C VAL A 60 -6.42 -3.18 9.82
N GLY A 61 -5.38 -3.11 10.65
CA GLY A 61 -4.71 -4.27 11.24
C GLY A 61 -3.25 -3.97 11.55
N TYR A 62 -2.55 -4.97 12.06
CA TYR A 62 -1.19 -4.83 12.53
C TYR A 62 -0.40 -6.13 12.37
N PHE A 63 0.93 -5.97 12.32
CA PHE A 63 1.89 -7.05 12.44
C PHE A 63 2.42 -7.10 13.88
N PRO A 64 2.26 -8.23 14.60
CA PRO A 64 2.81 -8.38 15.94
C PRO A 64 4.30 -8.07 16.01
N ARG A 65 4.73 -7.39 17.08
CA ARG A 65 6.14 -7.10 17.38
C ARG A 65 7.01 -8.37 17.31
N SER A 66 6.48 -9.49 17.79
CA SER A 66 7.18 -10.78 17.90
C SER A 66 7.64 -11.36 16.56
N LEU A 67 7.13 -10.86 15.43
CA LEU A 67 7.58 -11.27 14.10
C LEU A 67 8.94 -10.68 13.71
N PHE A 68 9.40 -9.67 14.44
CA PHE A 68 10.54 -8.86 14.03
C PHE A 68 11.67 -8.89 15.06
N SER A 69 12.90 -8.75 14.56
CA SER A 69 14.10 -8.50 15.36
C SER A 69 14.45 -7.00 15.30
N TYR A 70 15.06 -6.54 14.21
CA TYR A 70 15.45 -5.14 14.04
C TYR A 70 14.25 -4.18 14.03
N LEU A 71 13.22 -4.53 13.24
CA LEU A 71 11.97 -3.76 13.21
C LEU A 71 11.21 -3.83 14.54
N ALA A 72 11.53 -4.73 15.48
CA ALA A 72 10.92 -4.64 16.80
C ALA A 72 11.33 -3.34 17.50
N GLU A 73 12.52 -2.79 17.24
CA GLU A 73 12.96 -1.54 17.86
C GLU A 73 12.56 -0.32 17.04
N LYS A 74 12.97 -0.25 15.77
CA LYS A 74 12.69 0.89 14.90
C LYS A 74 12.77 0.48 13.43
N ALA A 75 12.22 1.32 12.56
CA ALA A 75 12.48 1.20 11.13
C ALA A 75 13.91 1.65 10.82
N ASP A 76 14.61 0.88 10.00
CA ASP A 76 15.97 1.15 9.51
C ASP A 76 16.01 1.42 8.00
N GLY A 77 14.97 1.00 7.27
CA GLY A 77 14.82 1.17 5.84
C GLY A 77 13.34 1.30 5.43
N MET A 78 13.09 2.01 4.32
CA MET A 78 11.78 2.08 3.68
C MET A 78 11.96 1.89 2.19
N GLN A 79 11.19 0.97 1.63
CA GLN A 79 11.13 0.71 0.20
C GLN A 79 9.67 0.70 -0.23
N PHE A 80 9.39 1.27 -1.39
CA PHE A 80 8.08 1.29 -2.02
C PHE A 80 8.26 1.10 -3.52
N GLY A 81 7.26 0.53 -4.17
CA GLY A 81 7.27 0.34 -5.60
C GLY A 81 6.06 -0.44 -6.07
N ALA A 82 6.06 -0.74 -7.36
CA ALA A 82 5.11 -1.64 -7.98
C ALA A 82 5.87 -2.49 -9.00
N PHE A 83 5.35 -3.68 -9.27
CA PHE A 83 5.87 -4.54 -10.32
C PHE A 83 4.72 -5.14 -11.12
N VAL A 84 5.01 -5.47 -12.36
CA VAL A 84 4.17 -6.27 -13.24
C VAL A 84 4.92 -7.54 -13.61
N LYS A 85 4.17 -8.61 -13.85
CA LYS A 85 4.74 -9.90 -14.22
C LYS A 85 4.00 -10.48 -15.42
N SER A 86 4.75 -10.89 -16.43
CA SER A 86 4.27 -11.66 -17.59
C SER A 86 5.11 -12.92 -17.80
N LYS A 87 4.60 -13.86 -18.59
CA LYS A 87 5.42 -14.94 -19.16
C LYS A 87 6.32 -14.33 -20.25
N LYS A 88 7.53 -14.87 -20.46
CA LYS A 88 8.51 -14.33 -21.43
C LYS A 88 7.97 -14.10 -22.85
N ALA A 89 7.05 -14.96 -23.31
CA ALA A 89 6.46 -14.87 -24.64
C ALA A 89 5.28 -13.89 -24.76
N LEU A 90 4.86 -13.28 -23.65
CA LEU A 90 3.71 -12.37 -23.60
C LEU A 90 4.18 -10.93 -23.40
N PRO A 91 3.50 -9.94 -24.00
CA PRO A 91 3.72 -8.54 -23.68
C PRO A 91 3.62 -8.29 -22.17
N THR A 92 4.47 -7.41 -21.66
CA THR A 92 4.40 -6.95 -20.27
C THR A 92 3.05 -6.24 -20.06
N PRO A 93 2.24 -6.63 -19.05
CA PRO A 93 0.99 -5.95 -18.81
C PRO A 93 1.23 -4.51 -18.32
N PRO A 94 0.28 -3.60 -18.55
CA PRO A 94 0.37 -2.24 -18.04
C PRO A 94 0.45 -2.21 -16.51
N MET A 95 1.22 -1.27 -15.96
CA MET A 95 1.14 -0.92 -14.53
C MET A 95 -0.01 0.06 -14.31
N GLY A 96 -0.83 -0.17 -13.27
CA GLY A 96 -1.97 0.70 -12.95
C GLY A 96 -2.99 0.75 -14.10
N SER A 97 -3.32 1.95 -14.57
CA SER A 97 -4.22 2.16 -15.73
C SER A 97 -3.57 1.95 -17.09
N GLY A 98 -2.24 1.75 -17.15
CA GLY A 98 -1.49 1.68 -18.41
C GLY A 98 -1.22 3.03 -19.08
N ALA A 99 -1.68 4.13 -18.49
CA ALA A 99 -1.37 5.46 -18.99
C ALA A 99 0.11 5.82 -18.76
N LEU A 100 0.77 6.26 -19.83
CA LEU A 100 2.15 6.72 -19.82
C LEU A 100 2.26 8.16 -19.25
N PRO A 101 3.43 8.55 -18.71
CA PRO A 101 3.62 9.89 -18.13
C PRO A 101 3.68 11.02 -19.17
N ASN A 102 3.67 10.70 -20.47
CA ASN A 102 3.75 11.66 -21.57
C ASN A 102 2.53 12.59 -21.68
N GLY A 103 1.38 12.22 -21.10
CA GLY A 103 0.16 13.04 -21.14
C GLY A 103 0.07 14.14 -20.08
N GLY A 104 1.16 14.41 -19.35
CA GLY A 104 1.20 15.44 -18.30
C GLY A 104 0.78 14.94 -16.92
N LYS A 105 0.72 15.88 -15.95
CA LYS A 105 0.48 15.57 -14.54
C LYS A 105 -0.84 14.83 -14.36
N GLY A 106 -0.77 13.69 -13.70
CA GLY A 106 -1.96 12.95 -13.28
C GLY A 106 -2.49 11.89 -14.22
N ARG A 107 -1.77 11.59 -15.30
CA ARG A 107 -2.12 10.51 -16.22
C ARG A 107 -1.55 9.17 -15.78
N ALA A 108 -0.24 9.13 -15.58
CA ALA A 108 0.45 7.94 -15.04
C ALA A 108 0.20 7.76 -13.54
N ALA A 109 0.37 6.52 -13.08
CA ALA A 109 0.45 6.22 -11.65
C ALA A 109 1.64 6.95 -11.00
N SER A 110 1.45 7.41 -9.77
CA SER A 110 2.45 8.18 -9.04
C SER A 110 2.48 7.78 -7.57
N PHE A 111 3.66 7.82 -6.97
CA PHE A 111 3.83 7.78 -5.53
C PHE A 111 4.15 9.21 -5.05
N THR A 112 3.48 9.66 -3.98
CA THR A 112 3.70 10.97 -3.37
C THR A 112 3.82 10.83 -1.86
N ASP A 113 4.31 11.87 -1.19
CA ASP A 113 4.34 11.97 0.28
C ASP A 113 5.10 10.84 0.98
N ILE A 114 6.13 10.34 0.33
CA ILE A 114 6.96 9.24 0.81
C ILE A 114 7.97 9.78 1.81
N ARG A 115 7.84 9.35 3.06
CA ARG A 115 8.69 9.84 4.15
C ARG A 115 8.81 8.83 5.27
N PHE A 116 9.96 8.86 5.94
CA PHE A 116 10.08 8.30 7.27
C PHE A 116 9.35 9.18 8.29
N ILE A 117 8.81 8.53 9.31
CA ILE A 117 8.19 9.17 10.46
C ILE A 117 8.88 8.55 11.68
N ASP A 118 9.53 9.38 12.49
CA ASP A 118 10.21 9.03 13.74
C ASP A 118 9.47 9.70 14.92
#